data_AF-A0A8H8SC63-F1
#
_entry.id   AF-A0A8H8SC63-F1
#
_cell.length_a   1.000
_cell.length_b   1.000
_cell.length_c   1.000
_cell.angle_alpha   90.00
_cell.angle_beta   90.00
_cell.angle_gamma   90.00
#
_symmetry.space_group_name_H-M   'P 1'
#
loop_
_entity.id
_entity.type
_entity.pdbx_description
1 polymer ?
#
loop_
_entity_poly.entity_id
_entity_poly.type
_entity_poly.pdbx_seq_one_letter_code
_entity_poly.pdbx_strand_id
1 'polypeptide(L)'
;MAVTVAVDSVYYGTLTLTPVSFLRTNVLSGIAHFYGVNVFHYYLTQGIPIVLGPALPFALHGVWKHVSSGPGQGHSSQARNPSLSILLAFVVWTLSIYSCLAHKEWRFIHPLLPVLHIFAADSLIRLKAETTKNVPNSDSLLKRLEQLPVQRNHMMLLLGISIPLNVYLTCLHGSAQVAAARYIHALGQDQSRVKSVGVLMPCHSIPWQSHIHLSYLAQEVSGSRLWALGCEPPLGLNSTQVKKYASQTDVFFETLGPISYFEKYFPLAVDPRFPPSPAPYTRPGRPVPEKGWEHRWPSHLLMFSALESQTSFGRTKTVGTKLEELGYQVIRRIRNGWEEDERRKGGVVVWEWNERIL
;
A
#
# COMPACT_ATOMS: atom_id res chain seq x y z
N MET A 1 16.65 10.15 21.37
CA MET A 1 15.59 11.11 21.75
C MET A 1 16.06 12.55 21.64
N ALA A 2 17.03 13.03 22.44
CA ALA A 2 17.50 14.43 22.35
C ALA A 2 18.01 14.83 20.96
N VAL A 3 18.79 13.96 20.29
CA VAL A 3 19.27 14.19 18.91
C VAL A 3 18.12 14.31 17.92
N THR A 4 17.12 13.42 18.00
CA THR A 4 15.93 13.45 17.14
C THR A 4 15.17 14.76 17.32
N VAL A 5 14.93 15.18 18.56
CA VAL A 5 14.26 16.45 18.87
C VAL A 5 15.05 17.64 18.34
N ALA A 6 16.38 17.65 18.51
CA ALA A 6 17.22 18.72 18.01
C ALA A 6 17.17 18.82 16.48
N VAL A 7 17.33 17.69 15.77
CA VAL A 7 17.29 17.64 14.30
C VAL A 7 15.94 18.09 13.77
N ASP A 8 14.85 17.55 14.32
CA ASP A 8 13.49 17.92 13.91
C ASP A 8 13.24 19.40 14.19
N SER A 9 13.67 19.90 15.35
CA SER A 9 13.46 21.30 15.71
C SER A 9 14.26 22.27 14.84
N VAL A 10 15.46 21.89 14.41
CA VAL A 10 16.27 22.66 13.46
C VAL A 10 15.60 22.67 12.09
N TYR A 11 15.13 21.51 11.61
CA TYR A 11 14.48 21.40 10.30
C TYR A 11 13.18 22.22 10.22
N TYR A 12 12.33 22.13 11.25
CA TYR A 12 11.04 22.82 11.29
C TYR A 12 11.12 24.25 11.85
N GLY A 13 12.29 24.70 12.33
CA GLY A 13 12.49 26.02 12.93
C GLY A 13 11.70 26.26 14.23
N THR A 14 11.13 25.21 14.84
CA THR A 14 10.29 25.27 16.04
C THR A 14 10.55 24.04 16.91
N LEU A 15 10.42 24.15 18.23
CA LEU A 15 10.63 23.00 19.13
C LEU A 15 9.68 21.86 18.78
N THR A 16 10.22 20.78 18.22
CA THR A 16 9.45 19.68 17.66
C THR A 16 9.73 18.39 18.41
N LEU A 17 8.72 17.94 19.16
CA LEU A 17 8.68 16.64 19.83
C LEU A 17 7.86 15.67 18.98
N THR A 18 8.47 15.11 17.94
CA THR A 18 7.78 14.26 16.95
C THR A 18 6.94 13.13 17.56
N PRO A 19 7.41 12.37 18.57
CA PRO A 19 6.57 11.33 19.20
C PRO A 19 5.32 11.89 19.88
N VAL A 20 5.39 13.09 20.47
CA VAL A 20 4.24 13.75 21.12
C VAL A 20 3.27 14.26 20.08
N SER A 21 3.77 14.90 19.02
CA SER A 21 2.94 15.36 17.89
C SER A 21 2.25 14.18 17.20
N PHE A 22 2.95 13.05 17.05
CA PHE A 22 2.39 11.81 16.51
C PHE A 22 1.27 11.27 17.40
N LEU A 23 1.51 11.15 18.71
CA LEU A 23 0.50 10.67 19.67
C LEU A 23 -0.74 11.58 19.66
N ARG A 24 -0.53 12.90 19.70
CA ARG A 24 -1.62 13.88 19.65
C ARG A 24 -2.45 13.73 18.39
N THR A 25 -1.81 13.65 17.22
CA THR A 25 -2.51 13.69 15.94
C THR A 25 -3.16 12.34 15.60
N ASN A 26 -2.43 11.24 15.76
CA ASN A 26 -2.91 9.93 15.31
C ASN A 26 -3.79 9.23 16.34
N VAL A 27 -3.46 9.37 17.64
CA VAL A 27 -4.19 8.68 18.71
C VAL A 27 -5.25 9.60 19.32
N LEU A 28 -4.87 10.80 19.78
CA LEU A 28 -5.82 11.68 20.48
C LEU A 28 -6.84 12.34 19.55
N SER A 29 -6.41 12.82 18.37
CA SER A 29 -7.30 13.42 17.38
C SER A 29 -8.01 12.39 16.49
N GLY A 30 -7.75 11.09 16.67
CA GLY A 30 -8.49 10.01 16.01
C GLY A 30 -8.34 9.91 14.50
N ILE A 31 -7.36 10.60 13.88
CA ILE A 31 -7.13 10.58 12.42
C ILE A 31 -6.88 9.15 11.91
N ALA A 32 -6.32 8.28 12.76
CA ALA A 32 -6.14 6.87 12.44
C ALA A 32 -7.45 6.16 12.02
N HIS A 33 -8.63 6.57 12.55
CA HIS A 33 -9.92 6.00 12.15
C HIS A 33 -10.26 6.26 10.67
N PHE A 34 -9.76 7.35 10.09
CA PHE A 34 -9.99 7.69 8.68
C PHE A 34 -9.41 6.63 7.74
N TYR A 35 -8.31 5.99 8.13
CA TYR A 35 -7.66 4.93 7.36
C TYR A 35 -8.26 3.53 7.61
N GLY A 36 -9.43 3.48 8.26
CA GLY A 36 -10.15 2.24 8.56
C GLY A 36 -9.86 1.68 9.96
N VAL A 37 -10.82 0.88 10.45
CA VAL A 37 -10.78 0.25 11.77
C VAL A 37 -10.65 -1.26 11.61
N ASN A 38 -9.76 -1.86 12.40
CA ASN A 38 -9.52 -3.29 12.39
C ASN A 38 -9.96 -3.93 13.70
N VAL A 39 -10.46 -5.17 13.61
CA VAL A 39 -10.78 -6.02 14.77
C VAL A 39 -9.58 -6.14 15.73
N PHE A 40 -9.85 -6.30 17.03
CA PHE A 40 -8.78 -6.31 18.05
C PHE A 40 -7.76 -7.44 17.81
N HIS A 41 -8.22 -8.61 17.34
CA HIS A 41 -7.37 -9.78 17.08
C HIS A 41 -6.63 -9.74 15.74
N TYR A 42 -6.72 -8.65 14.96
CA TYR A 42 -6.11 -8.52 13.64
C TYR A 42 -4.65 -8.96 13.60
N TYR A 43 -3.83 -8.54 14.58
CA TYR A 43 -2.42 -8.93 14.58
C TYR A 43 -2.21 -10.42 14.78
N LEU A 44 -3.05 -11.07 15.59
CA LEU A 44 -2.96 -12.51 15.81
C LEU A 44 -3.43 -13.30 14.59
N THR A 45 -4.56 -12.92 14.01
CA THR A 45 -5.22 -13.69 12.94
C THR A 45 -4.74 -13.34 11.54
N GLN A 46 -4.18 -12.15 11.32
CA GLN A 46 -3.77 -11.68 9.99
C GLN A 46 -2.33 -11.14 10.01
N GLY A 47 -1.99 -10.26 10.95
CA GLY A 47 -0.68 -9.60 10.99
C GLY A 47 0.50 -10.58 11.09
N ILE A 48 0.48 -11.48 12.07
CA ILE A 48 1.53 -12.49 12.28
C ILE A 48 1.62 -13.45 11.09
N PRO A 49 0.51 -14.00 10.56
CA PRO A 49 0.55 -14.77 9.32
C PRO A 49 1.17 -14.04 8.12
N ILE A 50 0.81 -12.76 7.90
CA ILE A 50 1.35 -11.95 6.80
C ILE A 50 2.86 -11.76 6.95
N VAL A 51 3.30 -11.38 8.15
CA VAL A 51 4.69 -11.00 8.42
C VAL A 51 5.61 -12.22 8.42
N LEU A 52 5.14 -13.39 8.86
CA LEU A 52 5.93 -14.62 8.88
C LEU A 52 5.83 -15.45 7.59
N GLY A 53 4.73 -15.34 6.84
CA GLY A 53 4.52 -16.07 5.60
C GLY A 53 4.84 -17.57 5.75
N PRO A 54 5.69 -18.16 4.89
CA PRO A 54 6.08 -19.57 4.96
C PRO A 54 6.80 -20.00 6.25
N ALA A 55 7.36 -19.06 7.02
CA ALA A 55 8.01 -19.34 8.29
C ALA A 55 7.02 -19.52 9.46
N LEU A 56 5.75 -19.16 9.27
CA LEU A 56 4.70 -19.20 10.29
C LEU A 56 4.61 -20.54 11.06
N PRO A 57 4.47 -21.72 10.42
CA PRO A 57 4.35 -22.98 11.15
C PRO A 57 5.59 -23.27 12.00
N PHE A 58 6.78 -22.91 11.52
CA PHE A 58 8.02 -23.12 12.28
C PHE A 58 8.12 -22.19 13.48
N ALA A 59 7.76 -20.92 13.33
CA ALA A 59 7.72 -19.97 14.44
C ALA A 59 6.74 -20.41 15.53
N LEU A 60 5.51 -20.82 15.14
CA LEU A 60 4.50 -21.32 16.08
C LEU A 60 4.97 -22.59 16.79
N HIS A 61 5.58 -23.54 16.06
CA HIS A 61 6.14 -24.74 16.66
C HIS A 61 7.29 -24.43 17.63
N GLY A 62 8.16 -23.45 17.32
CA GLY A 62 9.23 -22.99 18.20
C GLY A 62 8.71 -22.36 19.49
N VAL A 63 7.69 -21.49 19.37
CA VAL A 63 6.99 -20.92 20.54
C VAL A 63 6.33 -22.03 21.37
N TRP A 64 5.65 -22.98 20.72
CA TRP A 64 5.01 -24.10 21.41
C TRP A 64 6.02 -24.95 22.17
N LYS A 65 7.11 -25.40 21.54
CA LYS A 65 8.19 -26.16 22.21
C LYS A 65 8.81 -25.37 23.37
N HIS A 66 9.01 -24.06 23.22
CA HIS A 66 9.52 -23.20 24.30
C HIS A 66 8.55 -23.08 25.48
N VAL A 67 7.25 -22.94 25.22
CA VAL A 67 6.21 -22.83 26.27
C VAL A 67 5.95 -24.18 26.95
N SER A 68 6.02 -25.28 26.20
CA SER A 68 5.88 -26.65 26.71
C SER A 68 7.11 -27.14 27.47
N SER A 69 8.24 -26.44 27.39
CA SER A 69 9.43 -26.75 28.18
C SER A 69 9.22 -26.34 29.64
N GLY A 70 9.36 -27.29 30.56
CA GLY A 70 9.12 -27.06 31.99
C GLY A 70 10.12 -26.07 32.63
N PRO A 71 9.76 -25.45 33.77
CA PRO A 71 10.72 -24.69 34.57
C PRO A 71 11.80 -25.67 35.04
N GLY A 72 13.04 -25.47 34.58
CA GLY A 72 14.12 -26.42 34.78
C GLY A 72 14.35 -26.72 36.26
N GLN A 73 13.99 -27.92 36.69
CA GLN A 73 14.52 -28.55 37.91
C GLN A 73 15.16 -29.88 37.48
N GLY A 74 16.48 -29.97 37.61
CA GLY A 74 17.26 -31.18 37.33
C GLY A 74 17.77 -31.31 35.88
N HIS A 75 18.78 -32.16 35.70
CA HIS A 75 19.56 -32.47 34.47
C HIS A 75 18.73 -33.05 33.30
N SER A 76 17.57 -32.46 33.00
CA SER A 76 16.77 -32.79 31.82
C SER A 76 17.18 -31.88 30.67
N SER A 77 17.35 -32.47 29.49
CA SER A 77 17.81 -31.86 28.23
C SER A 77 16.86 -30.82 27.62
N GLN A 78 15.90 -30.30 28.40
CA GLN A 78 14.79 -29.47 27.93
C GLN A 78 14.41 -28.38 28.94
N ALA A 79 15.40 -27.74 29.55
CA ALA A 79 15.19 -26.57 30.39
C ALA A 79 14.79 -25.35 29.55
N ARG A 80 13.83 -24.57 30.04
CA ARG A 80 13.36 -23.33 29.41
C ARG A 80 14.46 -22.27 29.34
N ASN A 81 14.71 -21.71 28.15
CA ASN A 81 15.72 -20.67 27.96
C ASN A 81 15.18 -19.28 28.42
N PRO A 82 15.78 -18.62 29.43
CA PRO A 82 15.27 -17.35 29.94
C PRO A 82 15.27 -16.23 28.89
N SER A 83 16.24 -16.20 27.98
CA SER A 83 16.33 -15.19 26.93
C SER A 83 15.17 -15.30 25.93
N LEU A 84 14.80 -16.52 25.54
CA LEU A 84 13.62 -16.77 24.68
C LEU A 84 12.33 -16.37 25.40
N SER A 85 12.25 -16.53 26.72
CA SER A 85 11.08 -16.07 27.50
C SER A 85 10.94 -14.55 27.47
N ILE A 86 12.04 -13.80 27.60
CA ILE A 86 12.03 -12.33 27.50
C ILE A 86 11.60 -11.90 26.09
N LEU A 87 12.14 -12.54 25.06
CA LEU A 87 11.77 -12.26 23.67
C LEU A 87 10.29 -12.55 23.37
N LEU A 88 9.76 -13.67 23.88
CA LEU A 88 8.34 -13.99 23.75
C LEU A 88 7.48 -12.97 24.50
N ALA A 89 7.87 -12.59 25.71
CA ALA A 89 7.16 -11.58 26.49
C ALA A 89 7.14 -10.22 25.75
N PHE A 90 8.25 -9.83 25.13
CA PHE A 90 8.33 -8.62 24.31
C PHE A 90 7.39 -8.66 23.09
N VAL A 91 7.33 -9.80 22.39
CA VAL A 91 6.38 -10.01 21.29
C VAL A 91 4.95 -9.88 21.78
N VAL A 92 4.58 -10.63 22.83
CA VAL A 92 3.22 -10.62 23.39
C VAL A 92 2.83 -9.21 23.84
N TRP A 93 3.70 -8.54 24.60
CA TRP A 93 3.48 -7.17 25.07
C TRP A 93 3.23 -6.20 23.92
N THR A 94 4.08 -6.23 22.88
CA THR A 94 3.95 -5.34 21.73
C THR A 94 2.64 -5.59 20.98
N LEU A 95 2.30 -6.86 20.74
CA LEU A 95 1.04 -7.23 20.09
C LEU A 95 -0.17 -6.81 20.92
N SER A 96 -0.13 -6.96 22.24
CA SER A 96 -1.21 -6.54 23.14
C SER A 96 -1.44 -5.03 23.07
N ILE A 97 -0.39 -4.20 23.20
CA ILE A 97 -0.53 -2.74 23.13
C ILE A 97 -1.06 -2.32 21.76
N TYR A 98 -0.47 -2.82 20.68
CA TYR A 98 -0.88 -2.41 19.34
C TYR A 98 -2.28 -2.89 18.98
N SER A 99 -2.74 -4.01 19.56
CA SER A 99 -4.12 -4.50 19.39
C SER A 99 -5.18 -3.53 19.95
N CYS A 100 -4.80 -2.67 20.90
CA CYS A 100 -5.67 -1.61 21.43
C CYS A 100 -5.86 -0.42 20.48
N LEU A 101 -5.04 -0.29 19.43
CA LEU A 101 -5.18 0.78 18.45
C LEU A 101 -6.33 0.49 17.49
N ALA A 102 -7.14 1.50 17.14
CA ALA A 102 -8.25 1.34 16.20
C ALA A 102 -7.76 0.93 14.79
N HIS A 103 -6.76 1.66 14.29
CA HIS A 103 -6.09 1.36 13.03
C HIS A 103 -4.90 0.44 13.25
N LYS A 104 -4.72 -0.53 12.36
CA LYS A 104 -3.70 -1.57 12.48
C LYS A 104 -3.12 -1.85 11.11
N GLU A 105 -1.81 -2.01 11.05
CA GLU A 105 -1.11 -2.41 9.84
C GLU A 105 -0.02 -3.42 10.18
N TRP A 106 0.17 -4.42 9.33
CA TRP A 106 1.25 -5.40 9.48
C TRP A 106 2.64 -4.75 9.60
N ARG A 107 2.83 -3.58 9.00
CA ARG A 107 4.08 -2.79 9.04
C ARG A 107 4.45 -2.36 10.46
N PHE A 108 3.47 -2.11 11.34
CA PHE A 108 3.73 -1.69 12.72
C PHE A 108 4.41 -2.79 13.53
N ILE A 109 4.10 -4.05 13.24
CA ILE A 109 4.69 -5.21 13.93
C ILE A 109 5.90 -5.81 13.16
N HIS A 110 6.26 -5.25 12.01
CA HIS A 110 7.41 -5.70 11.22
C HIS A 110 8.74 -5.71 12.02
N PRO A 111 9.00 -4.77 12.96
CA PRO A 111 10.17 -4.86 13.83
C PRO A 111 10.24 -6.12 14.72
N LEU A 112 9.13 -6.84 14.92
CA LEU A 112 9.12 -8.13 15.64
C LEU A 112 9.63 -9.30 14.80
N LEU A 113 9.76 -9.12 13.48
CA LEU A 113 10.13 -10.17 12.53
C LEU A 113 11.42 -10.90 12.90
N PRO A 114 12.53 -10.24 13.29
CA PRO A 114 13.76 -10.94 13.67
C PRO A 114 13.55 -11.83 14.89
N VAL A 115 12.78 -11.36 15.89
CA VAL A 115 12.49 -12.11 17.11
C VAL A 115 11.66 -13.35 16.81
N LEU A 116 10.62 -13.22 15.98
CA LEU A 116 9.79 -14.34 15.56
C LEU A 116 10.60 -15.38 14.75
N HIS A 117 11.57 -14.93 13.95
CA HIS A 117 12.48 -15.82 13.22
C HIS A 117 13.44 -16.59 14.12
N ILE A 118 13.81 -16.07 15.30
CA ILE A 118 14.59 -16.84 16.29
C ILE A 118 13.80 -18.10 16.72
N PHE A 119 12.49 -17.97 16.95
CA PHE A 119 11.64 -19.14 17.26
C PHE A 119 11.52 -20.09 16.07
N ALA A 120 11.39 -19.57 14.85
CA ALA A 120 11.38 -20.40 13.64
C ALA A 120 12.71 -21.17 13.47
N ALA A 121 13.84 -20.53 13.75
CA ALA A 121 15.16 -21.16 13.68
C ALA A 121 15.33 -22.25 14.74
N ASP A 122 14.98 -21.99 16.00
CA ASP A 122 15.02 -23.01 17.08
C ASP A 122 14.19 -24.25 16.72
N SER A 123 12.98 -24.03 16.18
CA SER A 123 12.11 -25.08 15.66
C SER A 123 12.78 -25.93 14.57
N LEU A 124 13.34 -25.29 13.54
CA LEU A 124 14.01 -26.00 12.43
C LEU A 124 15.22 -26.83 12.89
N ILE A 125 16.01 -26.30 13.83
CA ILE A 125 17.18 -26.98 14.40
C ILE A 125 16.73 -28.22 15.18
N ARG A 126 15.69 -28.10 16.02
CA ARG A 126 15.16 -29.22 16.81
C ARG A 126 14.60 -30.32 15.91
N LEU A 127 13.82 -29.96 14.89
CA LEU A 127 13.27 -30.92 13.94
C LEU A 127 14.39 -31.67 13.22
N LYS A 128 15.47 -31.00 12.79
CA LYS A 128 16.65 -31.67 12.22
C LYS A 128 17.27 -32.66 13.22
N ALA A 129 17.48 -32.23 14.47
CA ALA A 129 18.07 -33.07 15.51
C ALA A 129 17.21 -34.30 15.85
N GLU A 130 15.87 -34.15 15.90
CA GLU A 130 14.93 -35.26 16.11
C GLU A 130 14.99 -36.27 14.97
N THR A 131 15.05 -35.83 13.71
CA THR A 131 15.18 -36.73 12.56
C THR A 131 16.53 -37.45 12.52
N THR A 132 17.65 -36.77 12.83
CA THR A 132 18.97 -37.41 12.84
C THR A 132 19.11 -38.48 13.93
N LYS A 133 18.44 -38.33 15.08
CA LYS A 133 18.43 -39.36 16.15
C LYS A 133 17.76 -40.67 15.72
N ASN A 134 16.82 -40.61 14.78
CA ASN A 134 16.02 -41.76 14.35
C ASN A 134 16.61 -42.50 13.14
N VAL A 135 17.74 -42.04 12.57
CA VAL A 135 18.41 -42.69 11.43
C VAL A 135 19.57 -43.55 11.94
N PRO A 136 19.60 -44.88 11.69
CA PRO A 136 20.70 -45.74 12.09
C PRO A 136 22.01 -45.35 11.42
N ASN A 137 23.11 -45.56 12.13
CA ASN A 137 24.45 -45.11 11.79
C ASN A 137 24.92 -45.66 10.43
N SER A 138 24.77 -44.87 9.36
CA SER A 138 25.45 -45.12 8.08
C SER A 138 26.55 -44.07 7.93
N ASP A 139 27.79 -44.54 7.97
CA ASP A 139 28.97 -43.75 7.68
C ASP A 139 29.07 -43.53 6.18
N SER A 140 28.81 -42.30 5.74
CA SER A 140 29.28 -41.86 4.44
C SER A 140 29.70 -40.39 4.48
N LEU A 141 30.77 -40.12 3.73
CA LEU A 141 31.43 -38.81 3.54
C LEU A 141 30.48 -37.70 3.06
N LEU A 142 29.25 -38.03 2.65
CA LEU A 142 28.17 -37.10 2.32
C LEU A 142 27.69 -36.26 3.51
N LYS A 143 27.96 -36.67 4.77
CA LYS A 143 27.65 -35.88 5.99
C LYS A 143 28.33 -34.50 6.02
N ARG A 144 29.47 -34.31 5.34
CA ARG A 144 30.16 -33.01 5.27
C ARG A 144 29.53 -31.99 4.31
N LEU A 145 28.62 -32.43 3.43
CA LEU A 145 27.87 -31.55 2.52
C LEU A 145 26.51 -31.11 3.11
N GLU A 146 26.08 -31.66 4.26
CA GLU A 146 24.85 -31.28 4.98
C GLU A 146 25.10 -30.24 6.09
N GLN A 147 25.90 -29.22 5.80
CA GLN A 147 26.36 -28.22 6.77
C GLN A 147 25.26 -27.28 7.29
N LEU A 148 24.12 -27.20 6.61
CA LEU A 148 23.04 -26.31 7.02
C LEU A 148 22.22 -26.93 8.17
N PRO A 149 21.90 -26.16 9.22
CA PRO A 149 21.14 -26.66 10.38
C PRO A 149 19.65 -26.95 10.08
N VAL A 150 19.26 -27.02 8.81
CA VAL A 150 17.87 -27.17 8.33
C VAL A 150 17.75 -28.41 7.43
N GLN A 151 16.65 -29.15 7.55
CA GLN A 151 16.37 -30.30 6.70
C GLN A 151 16.09 -29.88 5.25
N ARG A 152 16.50 -30.70 4.27
CA ARG A 152 16.29 -30.42 2.83
C ARG A 152 14.81 -30.17 2.50
N ASN A 153 13.89 -30.95 3.06
CA ASN A 153 12.45 -30.81 2.80
C ASN A 153 11.90 -29.47 3.27
N HIS A 154 12.30 -29.02 4.48
CA HIS A 154 11.90 -27.71 4.99
C HIS A 154 12.49 -26.56 4.17
N MET A 155 13.75 -26.69 3.73
CA MET A 155 14.38 -25.72 2.85
C MET A 155 13.66 -25.63 1.50
N MET A 156 13.33 -26.78 0.89
CA MET A 156 12.56 -26.83 -0.36
C MET A 156 11.17 -26.20 -0.19
N LEU A 157 10.48 -26.42 0.93
CA LEU A 157 9.20 -25.79 1.22
C LEU A 157 9.32 -24.27 1.33
N LEU A 158 10.26 -23.79 2.16
CA LEU A 158 10.46 -22.35 2.39
C LEU A 158 10.85 -21.63 1.10
N LEU A 159 11.83 -22.15 0.36
CA LEU A 159 12.28 -21.55 -0.91
C LEU A 159 11.25 -21.73 -2.02
N GLY A 160 10.63 -22.90 -2.11
CA GLY A 160 9.64 -23.23 -3.13
C GLY A 160 8.37 -22.37 -3.05
N ILE A 161 7.99 -21.90 -1.87
CA ILE A 161 6.89 -20.93 -1.71
C ILE A 161 7.42 -19.50 -1.82
N SER A 162 8.52 -19.17 -1.16
CA SER A 162 9.00 -17.79 -1.08
C SER A 162 9.47 -17.25 -2.42
N ILE A 163 10.22 -18.03 -3.21
CA ILE A 163 10.80 -17.54 -4.46
C ILE A 163 9.70 -17.18 -5.48
N PRO A 164 8.76 -18.08 -5.84
CA PRO A 164 7.71 -17.73 -6.81
C PRO A 164 6.83 -16.58 -6.32
N LEU A 165 6.48 -16.57 -5.03
CA LEU A 165 5.67 -15.50 -4.44
C LEU A 165 6.38 -14.15 -4.52
N ASN A 166 7.66 -14.08 -4.15
CA ASN A 166 8.44 -12.84 -4.25
C ASN A 166 8.58 -12.38 -5.70
N VAL A 167 8.93 -13.27 -6.62
CA VAL A 167 9.03 -12.94 -8.06
C VAL A 167 7.71 -12.38 -8.57
N TYR A 168 6.58 -12.99 -8.21
CA TYR A 168 5.27 -12.49 -8.58
C TYR A 168 5.02 -11.09 -8.01
N LEU A 169 5.20 -10.90 -6.70
CA LEU A 169 4.89 -9.65 -6.02
C LEU A 169 5.81 -8.48 -6.44
N THR A 170 7.09 -8.75 -6.74
CA THR A 170 8.05 -7.70 -7.10
C THR A 170 8.06 -7.37 -8.59
N CYS A 171 7.80 -8.37 -9.45
CA CYS A 171 7.97 -8.20 -10.89
C CYS A 171 6.64 -8.08 -11.66
N LEU A 172 5.55 -8.65 -11.15
CA LEU A 172 4.29 -8.79 -11.90
C LEU A 172 3.15 -8.00 -11.26
N HIS A 173 2.98 -8.10 -9.95
CA HIS A 173 1.90 -7.43 -9.23
C HIS A 173 2.07 -5.91 -9.29
N GLY A 174 1.04 -5.20 -9.74
CA GLY A 174 1.07 -3.73 -9.88
C GLY A 174 1.94 -3.21 -11.04
N SER A 175 2.37 -4.08 -11.95
CA SER A 175 3.24 -3.71 -13.07
C SER A 175 2.56 -2.75 -14.06
N ALA A 176 1.23 -2.82 -14.21
CA ALA A 176 0.49 -1.98 -15.14
C ALA A 176 0.56 -0.48 -14.79
N GLN A 177 0.48 -0.16 -13.50
CA GLN A 177 0.52 1.20 -12.96
C GLN A 177 1.89 1.84 -13.18
N VAL A 178 2.96 1.06 -12.94
CA VAL A 178 4.34 1.47 -13.22
C VAL A 178 4.57 1.66 -14.71
N ALA A 179 4.12 0.71 -15.53
CA ALA A 179 4.24 0.78 -16.98
C ALA A 179 3.46 1.96 -17.58
N ALA A 180 2.28 2.29 -17.05
CA ALA A 180 1.52 3.46 -17.47
C ALA A 180 2.26 4.77 -17.20
N ALA A 181 2.85 4.92 -16.01
CA ALA A 181 3.66 6.09 -15.67
C ALA A 181 4.89 6.22 -16.60
N ARG A 182 5.59 5.11 -16.89
CA ARG A 182 6.71 5.07 -17.85
C ARG A 182 6.28 5.40 -19.27
N TYR A 183 5.08 4.95 -19.67
CA TYR A 183 4.53 5.24 -21.00
C TYR A 183 4.23 6.73 -21.15
N ILE A 184 3.64 7.37 -20.14
CA ILE A 184 3.43 8.83 -20.13
C ILE A 184 4.76 9.59 -20.17
N HIS A 185 5.77 9.14 -19.42
CA HIS A 185 7.11 9.74 -19.51
C HIS A 185 7.65 9.70 -20.95
N ALA A 186 7.57 8.53 -21.60
CA ALA A 186 8.07 8.34 -22.95
C ALA A 186 7.32 9.21 -23.97
N LEU A 187 5.98 9.30 -23.85
CA LEU A 187 5.16 10.17 -24.70
C LEU A 187 5.45 11.65 -24.47
N GLY A 188 5.60 12.04 -23.21
CA GLY A 188 5.77 13.44 -22.82
C GLY A 188 7.18 13.99 -22.96
N GLN A 189 8.13 13.20 -23.49
CA GLN A 189 9.36 13.74 -24.07
C GLN A 189 9.04 14.71 -25.21
N ASP A 190 7.96 14.47 -25.95
CA ASP A 190 7.38 15.43 -26.87
C ASP A 190 6.32 16.27 -26.15
N GLN A 191 6.70 17.50 -25.78
CA GLN A 191 5.81 18.45 -25.10
C GLN A 191 4.62 18.90 -25.95
N SER A 192 4.70 18.75 -27.27
CA SER A 192 3.59 19.09 -28.17
C SER A 192 2.44 18.08 -28.03
N ARG A 193 2.78 16.84 -27.68
CA ARG A 193 1.85 15.73 -27.54
C ARG A 193 1.21 15.67 -26.15
N VAL A 194 2.02 15.60 -25.10
CA VAL A 194 1.52 15.55 -23.72
C VAL A 194 1.57 16.94 -23.10
N LYS A 195 0.41 17.58 -22.95
CA LYS A 195 0.29 18.96 -22.41
C LYS A 195 -0.20 18.99 -20.96
N SER A 196 -0.97 17.98 -20.58
CA SER A 196 -1.52 17.76 -19.24
C SER A 196 -2.02 16.33 -19.08
N VAL A 197 -2.01 15.83 -17.85
CA VAL A 197 -2.33 14.44 -17.51
C VAL A 197 -3.25 14.41 -16.28
N GLY A 198 -4.40 13.77 -16.41
CA GLY A 198 -5.31 13.51 -15.29
C GLY A 198 -5.34 12.03 -14.93
N VAL A 199 -5.36 11.72 -13.64
CA VAL A 199 -5.40 10.34 -13.14
C VAL A 199 -6.73 10.10 -12.42
N LEU A 200 -7.63 9.40 -13.09
CA LEU A 200 -8.96 9.02 -12.62
C LEU A 200 -8.91 7.61 -12.02
N MET A 201 -8.09 7.46 -11.00
CA MET A 201 -7.86 6.22 -10.27
C MET A 201 -7.97 6.56 -8.78
N PRO A 202 -8.21 5.60 -7.88
CA PRO A 202 -8.03 5.82 -6.45
C PRO A 202 -6.69 6.50 -6.17
N CYS A 203 -6.64 7.38 -5.17
CA CYS A 203 -5.44 8.15 -4.87
C CYS A 203 -4.20 7.24 -4.71
N HIS A 204 -3.02 7.76 -5.06
CA HIS A 204 -1.73 7.04 -5.01
C HIS A 204 -1.65 5.73 -5.83
N SER A 205 -2.50 5.56 -6.86
CA SER A 205 -2.47 4.34 -7.69
C SER A 205 -1.26 4.24 -8.63
N ILE A 206 -0.55 5.32 -8.93
CA ILE A 206 0.63 5.30 -9.82
C ILE A 206 1.85 5.91 -9.12
N PRO A 207 3.08 5.53 -9.50
CA PRO A 207 4.30 5.98 -8.81
C PRO A 207 4.70 7.45 -9.09
N TRP A 208 3.82 8.22 -9.73
CA TRP A 208 3.96 9.67 -9.95
C TRP A 208 5.32 10.08 -10.56
N GLN A 209 5.94 11.13 -10.04
CA GLN A 209 7.18 11.71 -10.56
C GLN A 209 8.41 10.81 -10.44
N SER A 210 8.37 9.72 -9.66
CA SER A 210 9.48 8.76 -9.66
C SER A 210 9.64 8.04 -11.02
N HIS A 211 8.59 8.03 -11.85
CA HIS A 211 8.61 7.43 -13.18
C HIS A 211 8.18 8.40 -14.29
N ILE A 212 7.27 9.35 -14.00
CA ILE A 212 6.86 10.35 -14.99
C ILE A 212 8.01 11.33 -15.25
N HIS A 213 8.67 11.87 -14.23
CA HIS A 213 9.86 12.74 -14.34
C HIS A 213 9.81 13.79 -15.48
N LEU A 214 8.69 14.52 -15.60
CA LEU A 214 8.49 15.60 -16.57
C LEU A 214 8.25 16.92 -15.84
N SER A 215 9.27 17.79 -15.83
CA SER A 215 9.29 19.03 -15.05
C SER A 215 8.18 20.01 -15.44
N TYR A 216 7.88 20.15 -16.73
CA TYR A 216 6.84 21.05 -17.22
C TYR A 216 5.42 20.63 -16.79
N LEU A 217 5.21 19.35 -16.46
CA LEU A 217 3.96 18.85 -15.89
C LEU A 217 3.91 19.00 -14.36
N ALA A 218 5.07 18.98 -13.71
CA ALA A 218 5.21 19.04 -12.25
C ALA A 218 5.03 20.46 -11.68
N GLN A 219 5.26 21.49 -12.49
CA GLN A 219 5.13 22.88 -12.06
C GLN A 219 3.66 23.26 -11.83
N GLU A 220 3.37 23.81 -10.66
CA GLU A 220 2.03 24.28 -10.28
C GLU A 220 1.85 25.79 -10.49
N VAL A 221 2.20 26.29 -11.68
CA VAL A 221 2.01 27.70 -12.03
C VAL A 221 0.59 27.90 -12.56
N SER A 222 -0.23 28.62 -11.80
CA SER A 222 -1.65 28.89 -12.11
C SER A 222 -2.55 27.65 -12.18
N GLY A 223 -2.16 26.57 -11.51
CA GLY A 223 -2.90 25.29 -11.46
C GLY A 223 -1.98 24.10 -11.71
N SER A 224 -2.55 22.89 -11.72
CA SER A 224 -1.79 21.64 -11.91
C SER A 224 -2.02 21.06 -13.31
N ARG A 225 -0.93 20.81 -14.05
CA ARG A 225 -0.96 20.09 -15.33
C ARG A 225 -0.96 18.58 -15.18
N LEU A 226 -0.48 18.08 -14.04
CA LEU A 226 -0.52 16.69 -13.65
C LEU A 226 -1.28 16.61 -12.32
N TRP A 227 -2.41 15.90 -12.30
CA TRP A 227 -3.27 15.79 -11.12
C TRP A 227 -3.87 14.38 -11.00
N ALA A 228 -4.25 14.02 -9.77
CA ALA A 228 -4.95 12.78 -9.44
C ALA A 228 -6.11 13.10 -8.49
N LEU A 229 -7.07 12.18 -8.38
CA LEU A 229 -8.11 12.29 -7.35
C LEU A 229 -7.48 12.28 -5.95
N GLY A 230 -7.82 13.29 -5.14
CA GLY A 230 -7.34 13.46 -3.78
C GLY A 230 -7.98 12.49 -2.78
N CYS A 231 -7.27 12.25 -1.69
CA CYS A 231 -7.76 11.47 -0.55
C CYS A 231 -7.22 12.02 0.78
N GLU A 232 -7.09 13.34 0.88
CA GLU A 232 -6.50 14.00 2.03
C GLU A 232 -7.31 13.69 3.30
N PRO A 233 -6.65 13.49 4.45
CA PRO A 233 -7.36 13.32 5.72
C PRO A 233 -8.02 14.64 6.16
N PRO A 234 -9.15 14.59 6.90
CA PRO A 234 -9.89 15.76 7.37
C PRO A 234 -9.18 16.47 8.54
N LEU A 235 -7.99 17.02 8.29
CA LEU A 235 -7.22 17.75 9.29
C LEU A 235 -7.85 19.12 9.56
N GLY A 236 -7.96 19.49 10.84
CA GLY A 236 -8.47 20.81 11.24
C GLY A 236 -9.99 20.96 11.15
N LEU A 237 -10.73 19.87 10.94
CA LEU A 237 -12.19 19.86 10.96
C LEU A 237 -12.74 19.52 12.36
N ASN A 238 -13.88 20.09 12.72
CA ASN A 238 -14.58 19.77 13.98
C ASN A 238 -15.26 18.40 13.89
N SER A 239 -15.57 17.77 15.03
CA SER A 239 -16.14 16.40 15.09
C SER A 239 -17.38 16.19 14.22
N THR A 240 -18.25 17.19 14.09
CA THR A 240 -19.44 17.13 13.24
C THR A 240 -19.10 17.17 11.75
N GLN A 241 -18.06 17.92 11.37
CA GLN A 241 -17.58 18.01 9.99
C GLN A 241 -16.84 16.74 9.57
N VAL A 242 -16.04 16.16 10.47
CA VAL A 242 -15.35 14.88 10.23
C VAL A 242 -16.34 13.76 9.88
N LYS A 243 -17.49 13.69 10.56
CA LYS A 243 -18.54 12.68 10.27
C LYS A 243 -19.19 12.84 8.89
N LYS A 244 -19.16 14.05 8.33
CA LYS A 244 -19.73 14.37 7.00
C LYS A 244 -18.67 14.42 5.91
N TYR A 245 -17.40 14.21 6.27
CA TYR A 245 -16.30 14.32 5.34
C TYR A 245 -16.30 13.14 4.37
N ALA A 246 -16.23 13.45 3.09
CA ALA A 246 -15.97 12.49 2.03
C ALA A 246 -14.78 13.00 1.22
N SER A 247 -13.80 12.14 0.97
CA SER A 247 -12.68 12.52 0.14
C SER A 247 -13.09 12.70 -1.32
N GLN A 248 -12.25 13.34 -2.13
CA GLN A 248 -12.54 13.48 -3.56
C GLN A 248 -12.70 12.13 -4.25
N THR A 249 -11.88 11.16 -3.86
CA THR A 249 -11.97 9.78 -4.35
C THR A 249 -13.33 9.16 -3.99
N ASP A 250 -13.81 9.33 -2.75
CA ASP A 250 -15.12 8.81 -2.31
C ASP A 250 -16.28 9.49 -3.04
N VAL A 251 -16.16 10.81 -3.28
CA VAL A 251 -17.16 11.54 -4.06
C VAL A 251 -17.21 11.02 -5.49
N PHE A 252 -16.06 10.78 -6.12
CA PHE A 252 -15.97 10.29 -7.49
C PHE A 252 -16.50 8.86 -7.65
N PHE A 253 -16.08 7.91 -6.81
CA PHE A 253 -16.40 6.50 -6.96
C PHE A 253 -17.68 6.05 -6.24
N GLU A 254 -18.08 6.73 -5.15
CA GLU A 254 -19.14 6.23 -4.26
C GLU A 254 -20.34 7.17 -4.16
N THR A 255 -20.12 8.46 -3.89
CA THR A 255 -21.23 9.38 -3.56
C THR A 255 -21.94 9.95 -4.78
N LEU A 256 -21.18 10.44 -5.78
CA LEU A 256 -21.72 11.14 -6.95
C LEU A 256 -21.69 10.26 -8.20
N GLY A 257 -20.63 9.44 -8.33
CA GLY A 257 -20.35 8.63 -9.51
C GLY A 257 -19.63 9.41 -10.62
N PRO A 258 -18.88 8.71 -11.50
CA PRO A 258 -17.97 9.36 -12.46
C PRO A 258 -18.62 10.35 -13.43
N ILE A 259 -19.77 10.01 -14.02
CA ILE A 259 -20.41 10.86 -15.05
C ILE A 259 -20.95 12.15 -14.41
N SER A 260 -21.69 12.02 -13.30
CA SER A 260 -22.19 13.15 -12.54
C SER A 260 -21.05 14.01 -11.99
N TYR A 261 -19.91 13.40 -11.65
CA TYR A 261 -18.70 14.12 -11.26
C TYR A 261 -18.15 14.98 -12.41
N PHE A 262 -18.08 14.43 -13.62
CA PHE A 262 -17.66 15.20 -14.80
C PHE A 262 -18.61 16.36 -15.08
N GLU A 263 -19.91 16.15 -15.03
CA GLU A 263 -20.91 17.20 -15.28
C GLU A 263 -20.84 18.34 -14.26
N LYS A 264 -20.46 18.02 -13.01
CA LYS A 264 -20.40 19.00 -11.93
C LYS A 264 -19.09 19.79 -11.88
N TYR A 265 -17.96 19.12 -12.11
CA TYR A 265 -16.63 19.69 -11.82
C TYR A 265 -15.73 19.89 -13.05
N PHE A 266 -16.17 19.48 -14.24
CA PHE A 266 -15.47 19.72 -15.51
C PHE A 266 -16.29 20.64 -16.41
N PRO A 267 -15.63 21.40 -17.31
CA PRO A 267 -16.32 22.16 -18.36
C PRO A 267 -17.02 21.22 -19.35
N LEU A 268 -18.05 21.74 -20.04
CA LEU A 268 -18.86 20.95 -20.97
C LEU A 268 -18.08 20.43 -22.19
N ALA A 269 -17.02 21.13 -22.61
CA ALA A 269 -16.19 20.78 -23.75
C ALA A 269 -14.70 20.85 -23.38
N VAL A 270 -13.88 20.13 -24.15
CA VAL A 270 -12.43 20.13 -24.01
C VAL A 270 -11.86 21.42 -24.62
N ASP A 271 -11.00 22.13 -23.90
CA ASP A 271 -10.20 23.24 -24.44
C ASP A 271 -8.89 22.66 -25.02
N PRO A 272 -8.66 22.71 -26.35
CA PRO A 272 -7.48 22.13 -26.99
C PRO A 272 -6.14 22.75 -26.57
N ARG A 273 -6.18 23.88 -25.85
CA ARG A 273 -4.98 24.51 -25.26
C ARG A 273 -4.54 23.79 -23.98
N PHE A 274 -5.38 22.95 -23.40
CA PHE A 274 -5.13 22.21 -22.16
C PHE A 274 -4.54 23.10 -21.05
N PRO A 275 -5.29 24.12 -20.61
CA PRO A 275 -4.86 24.95 -19.48
C PRO A 275 -4.73 24.09 -18.21
N PRO A 276 -3.85 24.46 -17.26
CA PRO A 276 -3.74 23.77 -15.97
C PRO A 276 -5.08 23.75 -15.23
N SER A 277 -5.36 22.67 -14.50
CA SER A 277 -6.53 22.61 -13.61
C SER A 277 -6.32 23.54 -12.41
N PRO A 278 -7.21 24.51 -12.14
CA PRO A 278 -6.98 25.50 -11.07
C PRO A 278 -6.99 24.90 -9.66
N ALA A 279 -7.93 23.99 -9.38
CA ALA A 279 -8.10 23.37 -8.07
C ALA A 279 -8.56 21.90 -8.19
N PRO A 280 -7.72 21.00 -8.75
CA PRO A 280 -8.12 19.63 -9.06
C PRO A 280 -8.15 18.72 -7.84
N TYR A 281 -7.58 19.11 -6.70
CA TYR A 281 -7.57 18.32 -5.46
C TYR A 281 -7.61 19.25 -4.24
N THR A 282 -7.93 18.69 -3.08
CA THR A 282 -7.93 19.44 -1.82
C THR A 282 -6.50 19.56 -1.31
N ARG A 283 -6.02 20.76 -0.99
CA ARG A 283 -4.67 20.89 -0.43
C ARG A 283 -4.59 20.23 0.95
N PRO A 284 -3.53 19.44 1.26
CA PRO A 284 -3.37 18.84 2.58
C PRO A 284 -3.45 19.87 3.70
N GLY A 285 -4.21 19.57 4.75
CA GLY A 285 -4.41 20.47 5.89
C GLY A 285 -5.40 21.63 5.65
N ARG A 286 -6.09 21.66 4.51
CA ARG A 286 -7.13 22.64 4.20
C ARG A 286 -8.51 21.95 4.09
N PRO A 287 -9.61 22.64 4.43
CA PRO A 287 -10.95 22.12 4.19
C PRO A 287 -11.21 21.97 2.69
N VAL A 288 -12.15 21.09 2.35
CA VAL A 288 -12.67 20.97 0.98
C VAL A 288 -13.22 22.34 0.55
N PRO A 289 -12.93 22.83 -0.67
CA PRO A 289 -13.46 24.11 -1.12
C PRO A 289 -14.99 24.09 -1.14
N GLU A 290 -15.64 25.21 -0.77
CA GLU A 290 -17.11 25.30 -0.71
C GLU A 290 -17.79 25.01 -2.06
N LYS A 291 -17.15 25.42 -3.16
CA LYS A 291 -17.61 25.17 -4.54
C LYS A 291 -17.18 23.80 -5.08
N GLY A 292 -16.43 23.02 -4.29
CA GLY A 292 -15.82 21.77 -4.71
C GLY A 292 -14.57 21.95 -5.56
N TRP A 293 -14.26 20.95 -6.39
CA TRP A 293 -13.04 20.94 -7.22
C TRP A 293 -13.28 21.58 -8.58
N GLU A 294 -12.24 22.21 -9.13
CA GLU A 294 -12.27 22.81 -10.47
C GLU A 294 -11.24 22.14 -11.36
N HIS A 295 -11.72 21.38 -12.35
CA HIS A 295 -10.89 20.66 -13.30
C HIS A 295 -10.90 21.30 -14.69
N ARG A 296 -9.80 21.08 -15.41
CA ARG A 296 -9.74 21.24 -16.87
C ARG A 296 -9.55 19.86 -17.49
N TRP A 297 -10.20 19.62 -18.62
CA TRP A 297 -9.98 18.40 -19.40
C TRP A 297 -8.50 18.32 -19.81
N PRO A 298 -7.79 17.23 -19.47
CA PRO A 298 -6.37 17.10 -19.77
C PRO A 298 -6.12 16.50 -21.16
N SER A 299 -4.91 16.63 -21.69
CA SER A 299 -4.58 15.98 -22.97
C SER A 299 -4.61 14.45 -22.89
N HIS A 300 -4.29 13.91 -21.71
CA HIS A 300 -4.22 12.48 -21.46
C HIS A 300 -4.94 12.12 -20.15
N LEU A 301 -5.65 11.01 -20.14
CA LEU A 301 -6.29 10.44 -18.95
C LEU A 301 -5.77 9.03 -18.67
N LEU A 302 -5.47 8.74 -17.41
CA LEU A 302 -5.15 7.40 -16.93
C LEU A 302 -6.29 6.93 -16.03
N MET A 303 -6.78 5.72 -16.28
CA MET A 303 -7.78 5.07 -15.44
C MET A 303 -7.64 3.55 -15.47
N PHE A 304 -8.21 2.87 -14.48
CA PHE A 304 -8.37 1.42 -14.55
C PHE A 304 -9.44 1.06 -15.59
N SER A 305 -9.29 -0.07 -16.27
CA SER A 305 -10.24 -0.49 -17.31
C SER A 305 -11.65 -0.70 -16.75
N ALA A 306 -11.76 -1.13 -15.49
CA ALA A 306 -13.02 -1.24 -14.76
C ALA A 306 -13.85 0.06 -14.76
N LEU A 307 -13.20 1.24 -14.81
CA LEU A 307 -13.90 2.53 -14.84
C LEU A 307 -14.63 2.76 -16.18
N GLU A 308 -14.10 2.25 -17.30
CA GLU A 308 -14.68 2.49 -18.62
C GLU A 308 -16.12 1.98 -18.73
N SER A 309 -16.42 0.86 -18.08
CA SER A 309 -17.74 0.23 -18.05
C SER A 309 -18.68 0.77 -16.97
N GLN A 310 -18.21 1.65 -16.09
CA GLN A 310 -19.09 2.20 -15.05
C GLN A 310 -20.13 3.14 -15.65
N THR A 311 -21.38 2.93 -15.25
CA THR A 311 -22.50 3.82 -15.52
C THR A 311 -22.83 4.62 -14.26
N SER A 312 -23.49 5.77 -14.41
CA SER A 312 -24.13 6.43 -13.27
C SER A 312 -25.54 5.88 -13.08
N PHE A 313 -26.00 5.83 -11.82
CA PHE A 313 -27.32 5.34 -11.45
C PHE A 313 -28.42 5.92 -12.36
N GLY A 314 -29.12 5.04 -13.08
CA GLY A 314 -30.22 5.42 -13.98
C GLY A 314 -29.82 5.91 -15.37
N ARG A 315 -28.55 5.83 -15.77
CA ARG A 315 -28.08 6.21 -17.12
C ARG A 315 -27.51 5.02 -17.89
N THR A 316 -27.71 5.04 -19.21
CA THR A 316 -27.19 4.02 -20.14
C THR A 316 -25.77 4.31 -20.62
N LYS A 317 -25.30 5.57 -20.50
CA LYS A 317 -23.97 5.98 -20.94
C LYS A 317 -22.89 5.57 -19.95
N THR A 318 -21.83 4.96 -20.46
CA THR A 318 -20.63 4.59 -19.69
C THR A 318 -19.59 5.71 -19.71
N VAL A 319 -18.61 5.64 -18.80
CA VAL A 319 -17.47 6.57 -18.80
C VAL A 319 -16.73 6.53 -20.14
N GLY A 320 -16.51 5.34 -20.70
CA GLY A 320 -15.89 5.19 -22.02
C GLY A 320 -16.63 5.96 -23.11
N THR A 321 -17.94 5.73 -23.23
CA THR A 321 -18.76 6.42 -24.25
C THR A 321 -18.78 7.95 -24.05
N LYS A 322 -18.75 8.42 -22.81
CA LYS A 322 -18.72 9.86 -22.51
C LYS A 322 -17.39 10.50 -22.92
N LEU A 323 -16.28 9.78 -22.76
CA LEU A 323 -14.96 10.26 -23.17
C LEU A 323 -14.81 10.24 -24.69
N GLU A 324 -15.34 9.22 -25.37
CA GLU A 324 -15.40 9.17 -26.83
C GLU A 324 -16.21 10.34 -27.41
N GLU A 325 -17.37 10.65 -26.84
CA GLU A 325 -18.18 11.84 -27.19
C GLU A 325 -17.44 13.17 -27.00
N LEU A 326 -16.44 13.21 -26.11
CA LEU A 326 -15.58 14.37 -25.88
C LEU A 326 -14.35 14.41 -26.80
N GLY A 327 -14.17 13.41 -27.67
CA GLY A 327 -13.03 13.29 -28.59
C GLY A 327 -11.81 12.56 -28.02
N TYR A 328 -11.95 11.82 -26.91
CA TYR A 328 -10.87 10.96 -26.41
C TYR A 328 -10.90 9.58 -27.06
N GLN A 329 -9.71 9.02 -27.27
CA GLN A 329 -9.52 7.67 -27.77
C GLN A 329 -8.51 6.90 -26.91
N VAL A 330 -8.65 5.58 -26.86
CA VAL A 330 -7.69 4.71 -26.17
C VAL A 330 -6.45 4.53 -27.02
N ILE A 331 -5.30 4.95 -26.51
CA ILE A 331 -4.00 4.79 -27.19
C ILE A 331 -3.18 3.63 -26.66
N ARG A 332 -3.45 3.21 -25.41
CA ARG A 332 -2.75 2.08 -24.80
C ARG A 332 -3.60 1.40 -23.75
N ARG A 333 -3.65 0.06 -23.83
CA ARG A 333 -4.12 -0.81 -22.75
C ARG A 333 -2.93 -1.56 -22.16
N ILE A 334 -2.77 -1.49 -20.86
CA ILE A 334 -1.70 -2.16 -20.12
C ILE A 334 -2.36 -3.12 -19.16
N ARG A 335 -2.30 -4.41 -19.48
CA ARG A 335 -2.86 -5.45 -18.62
C ARG A 335 -2.03 -5.59 -17.36
N ASN A 336 -2.70 -5.95 -16.29
CA ASN A 336 -2.10 -6.37 -15.05
C ASN A 336 -2.35 -7.87 -14.85
N GLY A 337 -1.69 -8.47 -13.87
CA GLY A 337 -1.91 -9.86 -13.50
C GLY A 337 -3.21 -10.04 -12.71
N TRP A 338 -3.07 -10.37 -11.44
CA TRP A 338 -4.20 -10.53 -10.53
C TRP A 338 -4.43 -9.21 -9.79
N GLU A 339 -5.70 -8.82 -9.71
CA GLU A 339 -6.17 -7.57 -9.10
C GLU A 339 -7.27 -7.91 -8.09
N GLU A 340 -7.00 -7.59 -6.83
CA GLU A 340 -7.84 -7.90 -5.68
C GLU A 340 -9.06 -6.99 -5.54
N ASP A 341 -8.98 -5.76 -6.06
CA ASP A 341 -10.04 -4.76 -6.01
C ASP A 341 -10.78 -4.70 -7.35
N GLU A 342 -12.10 -4.89 -7.32
CA GLU A 342 -12.99 -4.77 -8.49
C GLU A 342 -12.81 -3.43 -9.21
N ARG A 343 -12.56 -2.34 -8.47
CA ARG A 343 -12.34 -1.00 -9.03
C ARG A 343 -11.04 -0.89 -9.83
N ARG A 344 -10.11 -1.84 -9.63
CA ARG A 344 -8.79 -1.87 -10.27
C ARG A 344 -8.70 -2.84 -11.44
N LYS A 345 -9.78 -3.59 -11.72
CA LYS A 345 -9.75 -4.66 -12.71
C LYS A 345 -9.42 -4.20 -14.13
N GLY A 346 -8.72 -5.08 -14.86
CA GLY A 346 -8.41 -4.95 -16.28
C GLY A 346 -7.15 -4.13 -16.56
N GLY A 347 -6.35 -3.83 -15.54
CA GLY A 347 -5.14 -3.00 -15.67
C GLY A 347 -5.43 -1.54 -15.99
N VAL A 348 -4.44 -0.84 -16.55
CA VAL A 348 -4.49 0.60 -16.79
C VAL A 348 -4.69 0.92 -18.27
N VAL A 349 -5.56 1.87 -18.53
CA VAL A 349 -5.91 2.36 -19.87
C VAL A 349 -5.52 3.81 -19.97
N VAL A 350 -4.84 4.15 -21.08
CA VAL A 350 -4.39 5.51 -21.38
C VAL A 350 -5.23 6.04 -22.53
N TRP A 351 -5.90 7.15 -22.26
CA TRP A 351 -6.73 7.88 -23.22
C TRP A 351 -6.00 9.16 -23.64
N GLU A 352 -6.11 9.52 -24.92
CA GLU A 352 -5.56 10.74 -25.53
C GLU A 352 -6.70 11.49 -26.23
N TRP A 353 -6.78 12.80 -26.04
CA TRP A 353 -7.74 13.62 -26.77
C TRP A 353 -7.24 13.92 -28.19
N ASN A 354 -8.14 13.79 -29.18
CA ASN A 354 -7.83 14.07 -30.58
C ASN A 354 -8.94 14.89 -31.23
N GLU A 355 -8.57 16.08 -31.72
CA GLU A 355 -9.49 17.02 -32.38
C GLU A 355 -10.20 16.44 -33.60
N ARG A 356 -9.59 15.45 -34.27
CA ARG A 356 -10.10 14.89 -35.54
C ARG A 356 -11.31 13.95 -35.40
N ILE A 357 -11.81 13.75 -34.19
CA ILE A 357 -12.87 12.76 -33.87
C ILE A 357 -14.22 13.44 -33.57
N LEU A 358 -14.22 14.76 -33.37
CA LEU A 358 -15.44 15.59 -33.25
C LEU A 358 -15.92 16.02 -34.64
#